data_AF-A0A2E9WAM4-F1
#
_entry.id   AF-A0A2E9WAM4-F1
#
_cell.length_a   1.000
_cell.length_b   1.000
_cell.length_c   1.000
_cell.angle_alpha   90.00
_cell.angle_beta   90.00
_cell.angle_gamma   90.00
#
_symmetry.space_group_name_H-M   'P 1'
#
loop_
_entity.id
_entity.type
_entity.pdbx_description
1 polymer ?
#
loop_
_entity_poly.entity_id
_entity_poly.type
_entity_poly.pdbx_seq_one_letter_code
_entity_poly.pdbx_strand_id
1 'polypeptide(L)'
;DNIKPQVDEVEFPDGKRLIVLAEGRLVNLGCATGHPSFVMSASFTNQVLAQIELWKNFANYKNEVYVLPKHLDEKVAALHLDRLGVKLTKLSQEQAEYISVPQAVPFKPDHYRY
;
A
#
# COMPACT_ATOMS: atom_id res chain seq x y z
N ASP A 1 -16.79 -10.37 30.49
CA ASP A 1 -16.59 -11.82 30.25
C ASP A 1 -15.94 -12.09 28.91
N ASN A 2 -15.05 -13.08 28.83
CA ASN A 2 -14.51 -13.51 27.55
C ASN A 2 -15.48 -14.49 26.89
N ILE A 3 -15.93 -14.19 25.66
CA ILE A 3 -16.84 -15.06 24.89
C ILE A 3 -16.03 -16.14 24.16
N LYS A 4 -14.98 -15.71 23.45
CA LYS A 4 -14.01 -16.54 22.73
C LYS A 4 -12.73 -15.72 22.52
N PRO A 5 -11.64 -16.30 21.97
CA PRO A 5 -10.45 -15.52 21.65
C PRO A 5 -10.79 -14.25 20.86
N GLN A 6 -10.29 -13.11 21.35
CA GLN A 6 -10.45 -11.77 20.76
C GLN A 6 -11.90 -11.26 20.68
N VAL A 7 -12.83 -11.84 21.46
CA VAL A 7 -14.20 -11.35 21.59
C VAL A 7 -14.59 -11.34 23.06
N ASP A 8 -14.78 -10.15 23.60
CA ASP A 8 -15.12 -9.91 24.99
C ASP A 8 -16.48 -9.21 25.10
N GLU A 9 -17.27 -9.56 26.11
CA GLU A 9 -18.47 -8.83 26.51
C GLU A 9 -18.14 -7.96 27.74
N VAL A 10 -18.42 -6.67 27.65
CA VAL A 10 -18.23 -5.71 28.74
C VAL A 10 -19.61 -5.23 29.20
N GLU A 11 -19.96 -5.55 30.45
CA GLU A 11 -21.18 -5.08 31.09
C GLU A 11 -20.93 -3.74 31.81
N PHE A 12 -21.84 -2.79 31.58
CA PHE A 12 -21.87 -1.49 32.21
C PHE A 12 -22.67 -1.55 33.52
N PRO A 13 -22.50 -0.60 34.46
CA PRO A 13 -23.22 -0.59 35.73
C PRO A 13 -24.76 -0.59 35.62
N ASP A 14 -25.30 -0.17 34.47
CA ASP A 14 -26.74 -0.15 34.18
C ASP A 14 -27.26 -1.45 33.52
N GLY A 15 -26.42 -2.46 33.38
CA GLY A 15 -26.73 -3.74 32.75
C GLY A 15 -26.61 -3.75 31.23
N LYS A 16 -26.22 -2.63 30.60
CA LYS A 16 -25.94 -2.61 29.15
C LYS A 16 -24.66 -3.40 28.86
N ARG A 17 -24.66 -4.24 27.83
CA ARG A 17 -23.50 -5.05 27.44
C ARG A 17 -22.98 -4.65 26.05
N LEU A 18 -21.66 -4.52 25.91
CA LEU A 18 -20.97 -4.23 24.64
C LEU A 18 -20.05 -5.39 24.27
N ILE A 19 -20.02 -5.73 22.98
CA ILE A 19 -19.01 -6.65 22.44
C ILE A 19 -17.78 -5.82 22.03
N VAL A 20 -16.64 -6.14 22.64
CA VAL A 20 -15.33 -5.58 22.31
C VAL A 20 -14.57 -6.62 21.50
N LEU A 21 -14.13 -6.22 20.31
CA LEU A 21 -13.33 -7.07 19.43
C LEU A 21 -11.85 -6.74 19.56
N ALA A 22 -11.01 -7.78 19.58
CA ALA A 22 -9.56 -7.70 19.68
C ALA A 22 -9.04 -6.81 20.84
N GLU A 23 -9.83 -6.64 21.91
CA GLU A 23 -9.57 -5.69 23.00
C GLU A 23 -9.23 -4.26 22.50
N GLY A 24 -9.83 -3.83 21.39
CA GLY A 24 -9.57 -2.54 20.76
C GLY A 24 -8.31 -2.47 19.87
N ARG A 25 -7.62 -3.60 19.66
CA ARG A 25 -6.54 -3.71 18.66
C ARG A 25 -7.10 -3.86 17.24
N LEU A 26 -6.22 -4.01 16.25
CA LEU A 26 -6.59 -4.11 14.83
C LEU A 26 -7.47 -5.35 14.58
N VAL A 27 -8.78 -5.13 14.44
CA VAL A 27 -9.78 -6.20 14.32
C VAL A 27 -9.59 -7.09 13.09
N ASN A 28 -9.13 -6.54 11.96
CA ASN A 28 -8.90 -7.31 10.74
C ASN A 28 -7.75 -8.31 10.91
N LEU A 29 -6.75 -8.00 11.72
CA LEU A 29 -5.63 -8.89 12.03
C LEU A 29 -5.90 -9.78 13.24
N GLY A 30 -6.63 -9.26 14.24
CA GLY A 30 -6.90 -9.97 15.50
C GLY A 30 -8.07 -10.94 15.41
N CYS A 31 -9.09 -10.65 14.60
CA CYS A 31 -10.30 -11.47 14.47
C CYS A 31 -10.44 -12.12 13.08
N ALA A 32 -9.50 -11.86 12.16
CA ALA A 32 -9.45 -12.45 10.82
C ALA A 32 -7.98 -12.58 10.37
N THR A 33 -7.73 -12.56 9.06
CA THR A 33 -6.39 -12.79 8.48
C THR A 33 -5.78 -11.54 7.84
N GLY A 34 -6.30 -10.35 8.16
CA GLY A 34 -5.83 -9.09 7.60
C GLY A 34 -6.18 -8.90 6.12
N HIS A 35 -5.30 -8.19 5.42
CA HIS A 35 -5.49 -7.90 4.01
C HIS A 35 -5.19 -9.13 3.13
N PRO A 36 -5.97 -9.36 2.05
CA PRO A 36 -5.69 -10.43 1.09
C PRO A 36 -4.30 -10.34 0.45
N SER A 37 -3.78 -11.48 0.00
CA SER A 37 -2.42 -11.58 -0.55
C SER A 37 -2.16 -10.62 -1.72
N PHE A 38 -3.14 -10.34 -2.57
CA PHE A 38 -2.97 -9.46 -3.73
C PHE A 38 -2.67 -8.01 -3.34
N VAL A 39 -3.42 -7.44 -2.39
CA VAL A 39 -3.15 -6.08 -1.90
C VAL A 39 -1.84 -6.03 -1.09
N MET A 40 -1.52 -7.11 -0.37
CA MET A 40 -0.24 -7.22 0.33
C MET A 40 0.94 -7.35 -0.64
N SER A 41 0.75 -7.94 -1.82
CA SER A 41 1.77 -8.02 -2.87
C SER A 41 2.24 -6.64 -3.32
N ALA A 42 1.33 -5.68 -3.49
CA ALA A 42 1.70 -4.30 -3.82
C ALA A 42 2.55 -3.66 -2.70
N SER A 43 2.12 -3.81 -1.45
CA SER A 43 2.85 -3.30 -0.28
C SER A 43 4.23 -3.93 -0.14
N PHE A 44 4.33 -5.25 -0.28
CA PHE A 44 5.59 -5.98 -0.15
C PHE A 44 6.53 -5.79 -1.34
N THR A 45 6.01 -5.55 -2.54
CA THR A 45 6.84 -5.14 -3.69
C THR A 45 7.53 -3.80 -3.40
N ASN A 46 6.81 -2.82 -2.86
CA ASN A 46 7.41 -1.56 -2.41
C ASN A 46 8.50 -1.78 -1.35
N GLN A 47 8.24 -2.62 -0.34
CA GLN A 47 9.23 -2.94 0.68
C GLN A 47 10.50 -3.55 0.08
N VAL A 48 10.38 -4.52 -0.83
CA VAL A 48 11.53 -5.15 -1.48
C VAL A 48 12.32 -4.16 -2.34
N LEU A 49 11.64 -3.31 -3.11
CA LEU A 49 12.32 -2.26 -3.89
C LEU A 49 13.06 -1.26 -3.01
N ALA A 50 12.45 -0.84 -1.90
CA ALA A 50 13.11 0.03 -0.92
C ALA A 50 14.33 -0.63 -0.29
N GLN A 51 14.24 -1.92 0.07
CA GLN A 51 15.38 -2.68 0.60
C GLN A 51 16.52 -2.80 -0.43
N ILE A 52 16.20 -3.05 -1.70
CA ILE A 52 17.20 -3.11 -2.77
C ILE A 52 17.88 -1.74 -2.96
N GLU A 53 17.09 -0.66 -2.95
CA GLU A 53 17.59 0.71 -3.11
C GLU A 53 18.53 1.09 -1.98
N LEU A 54 18.10 0.91 -0.72
CA LEU A 54 18.94 1.19 0.43
C LEU A 54 20.19 0.31 0.43
N TRP A 55 20.07 -1.00 0.16
CA TRP A 55 21.23 -1.89 0.16
C TRP A 55 22.29 -1.49 -0.89
N LYS A 56 21.86 -1.13 -2.10
CA LYS A 56 22.76 -0.82 -3.20
C LYS A 56 23.26 0.62 -3.22
N ASN A 57 22.45 1.56 -2.72
CA ASN A 57 22.65 3.00 -2.91
C ASN A 57 22.62 3.79 -1.59
N PHE A 58 22.79 3.16 -0.41
CA PHE A 58 22.72 3.85 0.89
C PHE A 58 23.58 5.12 0.98
N ALA A 59 24.74 5.16 0.30
CA ALA A 59 25.63 6.31 0.29
C ALA A 59 25.01 7.59 -0.32
N ASN A 60 23.93 7.44 -1.10
CA ASN A 60 23.18 8.54 -1.71
C ASN A 60 22.14 9.16 -0.75
N TYR A 61 21.94 8.57 0.42
CA TYR A 61 20.90 8.96 1.38
C TYR A 61 21.51 9.54 2.65
N LYS A 62 20.83 10.54 3.22
CA LYS A 62 21.13 11.07 4.55
C LYS A 62 20.24 10.38 5.59
N ASN A 63 20.44 10.73 6.87
CA ASN A 63 19.57 10.29 7.96
C ASN A 63 18.27 11.09 7.97
N GLU A 64 17.45 10.89 6.93
CA GLU A 64 16.17 11.56 6.69
C GLU A 64 15.12 10.51 6.27
N VAL A 65 13.84 10.90 6.28
CA VAL A 65 12.76 10.04 5.80
C VAL A 65 12.55 10.30 4.31
N TYR A 66 12.68 9.25 3.50
CA TYR A 66 12.46 9.31 2.06
C TYR A 66 11.20 8.52 1.65
N VAL A 67 10.61 8.94 0.55
CA VAL A 67 9.58 8.17 -0.17
C VAL A 67 10.22 7.51 -1.39
N LEU A 68 9.67 6.37 -1.83
CA LEU A 68 10.14 5.74 -3.06
C LEU A 68 9.91 6.70 -4.26
N PRO A 69 10.87 6.80 -5.18
CA PRO A 69 10.69 7.56 -6.42
C PRO A 69 9.45 7.12 -7.19
N LYS A 70 8.72 8.07 -7.79
CA LYS A 70 7.44 7.82 -8.48
C LYS A 70 7.53 6.75 -9.58
N HIS A 71 8.64 6.66 -10.30
CA HIS A 71 8.82 5.62 -11.32
C HIS A 71 8.85 4.19 -10.75
N LEU A 72 9.28 4.02 -9.48
CA LEU A 72 9.21 2.72 -8.79
C LEU A 72 7.78 2.41 -8.33
N ASP A 73 7.03 3.42 -7.89
CA ASP A 73 5.62 3.27 -7.53
C ASP A 73 4.77 2.87 -8.76
N GLU A 74 4.98 3.55 -9.89
CA GLU A 74 4.34 3.18 -11.17
C GLU A 74 4.79 1.80 -11.67
N LYS A 75 6.04 1.38 -11.38
CA LYS A 75 6.51 0.02 -11.64
C LYS A 75 5.78 -1.01 -10.77
N VAL A 76 5.54 -0.72 -9.48
CA VAL A 76 4.75 -1.60 -8.61
C VAL A 76 3.35 -1.78 -9.18
N ALA A 77 2.68 -0.69 -9.57
CA ALA A 77 1.37 -0.76 -10.20
C ALA A 77 1.40 -1.61 -11.49
N ALA A 78 2.37 -1.36 -12.38
CA ALA A 78 2.52 -2.08 -13.65
C ALA A 78 2.67 -3.60 -13.46
N LEU A 79 3.44 -4.04 -12.46
CA LEU A 79 3.65 -5.47 -12.17
C LEU A 79 2.37 -6.23 -11.79
N HIS A 80 1.31 -5.53 -11.37
CA HIS A 80 0.06 -6.15 -10.93
C HIS A 80 -1.03 -6.16 -12.02
N LEU A 81 -0.86 -5.44 -13.14
CA LEU A 81 -1.89 -5.26 -14.17
C LEU A 81 -2.25 -6.56 -14.90
N ASP A 82 -1.25 -7.34 -15.30
CA ASP A 82 -1.46 -8.59 -16.05
C ASP A 82 -2.30 -9.59 -15.26
N ARG A 83 -2.11 -9.64 -13.93
CA ARG A 83 -2.88 -10.53 -13.05
C ARG A 83 -4.37 -10.16 -13.01
N LEU A 84 -4.69 -8.89 -13.24
CA LEU A 84 -6.05 -8.36 -13.32
C LEU A 84 -6.62 -8.39 -14.75
N GLY A 85 -5.85 -8.82 -15.75
CA GLY A 85 -6.24 -8.77 -17.15
C GLY A 85 -6.35 -7.35 -17.71
N VAL A 86 -5.71 -6.37 -17.08
CA VAL A 86 -5.75 -4.96 -17.48
C VAL A 86 -4.73 -4.72 -18.59
N LYS A 87 -5.17 -4.11 -19.69
CA LYS A 87 -4.29 -3.65 -20.77
C LYS A 87 -4.04 -2.16 -20.64
N LEU A 88 -2.79 -1.78 -20.36
CA LEU A 88 -2.39 -0.38 -20.27
C LEU A 88 -2.14 0.20 -21.66
N THR A 89 -2.87 1.27 -22.01
CA THR A 89 -2.65 2.03 -23.25
C THR A 89 -1.31 2.75 -23.19
N LYS A 90 -0.62 2.85 -24.35
CA LYS A 90 0.62 3.61 -24.49
C LYS A 90 0.33 4.95 -25.16
N LEU A 91 0.91 6.02 -24.62
CA LEU A 91 0.85 7.34 -25.24
C LEU A 91 1.62 7.33 -26.58
N SER A 92 1.09 8.01 -27.58
CA SER A 92 1.88 8.39 -28.76
C SER A 92 2.89 9.49 -28.39
N GLN A 93 3.88 9.72 -29.25
CA GLN A 93 4.85 10.80 -29.04
C GLN A 93 4.17 12.17 -28.97
N GLU A 94 3.24 12.43 -29.89
CA GLU A 94 2.47 13.67 -29.94
C GLU A 94 1.66 13.90 -28.66
N GLN A 95 1.03 12.85 -28.11
CA GLN A 95 0.27 12.95 -26.86
C GLN A 95 1.18 13.23 -25.65
N ALA A 96 2.33 12.56 -25.57
CA ALA A 96 3.29 12.73 -24.49
C ALA A 96 3.87 14.16 -24.49
N GLU A 97 4.24 14.68 -25.67
CA GLU A 97 4.69 16.06 -25.85
C GLU A 97 3.59 17.06 -25.49
N TYR A 98 2.35 16.82 -25.94
CA TYR A 98 1.21 17.70 -25.68
C TYR A 98 0.94 17.92 -24.19
N ILE A 99 1.04 16.88 -23.36
CA ILE A 99 0.84 16.97 -21.90
C ILE A 99 2.15 17.09 -21.12
N SER A 100 3.28 17.25 -21.81
CA SER A 100 4.61 17.45 -21.21
C SER A 100 5.03 16.33 -20.23
N VAL A 101 4.81 15.08 -20.61
CA VAL A 101 5.29 13.89 -19.87
C VAL A 101 6.11 12.99 -20.80
N PRO A 102 6.98 12.11 -20.28
CA PRO A 102 7.63 11.12 -21.12
C PRO A 102 6.63 10.07 -21.63
N GLN A 103 6.95 9.37 -22.73
CA GLN A 103 6.14 8.20 -23.16
C GLN A 103 6.16 7.06 -22.14
N ALA A 104 7.17 7.03 -21.26
CA ALA A 104 7.31 6.09 -20.16
C ALA A 104 7.12 6.80 -18.81
N VAL A 105 7.07 6.00 -17.75
CA VAL A 105 7.00 6.49 -16.36
C VAL A 105 8.15 7.48 -16.04
N PRO A 106 7.95 8.49 -15.18
CA PRO A 106 6.72 8.81 -14.43
C PRO A 106 5.72 9.67 -15.22
N PHE A 107 4.42 9.48 -14.98
CA PHE A 107 3.33 10.17 -15.71
C PHE A 107 2.66 11.32 -14.96
N LYS A 108 3.08 11.62 -13.72
CA LYS A 108 2.47 12.65 -12.85
C LYS A 108 3.53 13.42 -12.07
N PRO A 109 3.27 14.68 -11.71
CA PRO A 109 4.17 15.43 -10.84
C PRO A 109 4.12 14.90 -9.39
N ASP A 110 5.15 15.23 -8.60
CA ASP A 110 5.30 14.68 -7.23
C ASP A 110 4.18 15.08 -6.27
N HIS A 111 3.62 16.28 -6.42
CA HIS A 111 2.53 16.78 -5.57
C HIS A 111 1.14 16.24 -5.96
N TYR A 112 1.06 15.38 -6.98
CA TYR A 112 -0.19 14.77 -7.39
C TYR A 112 -0.69 13.78 -6.33
N ARG A 113 -2.00 13.81 -6.03
CA ARG A 113 -2.56 13.10 -4.86
C ARG A 113 -2.79 11.61 -5.07
N TYR A 114 -2.87 11.13 -6.32
CA TYR A 114 -2.81 9.72 -6.77
C TYR A 114 -2.62 9.68 -8.27
#